data_AF-F0GGD0-F1
#
_entry.id   AF-F0GGD0-F1
#
_cell.length_a   1.000
_cell.length_b   1.000
_cell.length_c   1.000
_cell.angle_alpha   90.00
_cell.angle_beta   90.00
_cell.angle_gamma   90.00
#
_symmetry.space_group_name_H-M   'P 1'
#
loop_
_entity.id
_entity.type
_entity.pdbx_description
1 polymer ?
#
loop_
_entity_poly.entity_id
_entity_poly.type
_entity_poly.pdbx_seq_one_letter_code
_entity_poly.pdbx_strand_id
1 'polypeptide(L)'
;ADKGVPVQTRMLVDPALTALRKRSGPAFDAGYLELAGPRAHEAAIRVYEAEARDGRDSQLRAFATSTVPALRAHLAAARQLARKIGATH
;
A
#
# COMPACT_ATOMS: atom_id res chain seq x y z
N ALA A 1 3.42 -22.02 2.63
CA ALA A 1 3.66 -21.21 1.42
C ALA A 1 3.40 -22.16 0.26
N ASP A 2 2.11 -22.35 -0.09
CA ASP A 2 1.67 -23.64 -0.65
C ASP A 2 1.20 -23.58 -2.10
N LYS A 3 1.24 -22.40 -2.75
CA LYS A 3 0.63 -22.20 -4.07
C LYS A 3 1.58 -22.22 -5.25
N GLY A 4 2.86 -22.55 -5.05
CA GLY A 4 3.85 -22.66 -6.14
C GLY A 4 4.08 -21.39 -6.96
N VAL A 5 3.49 -20.25 -6.57
CA VAL A 5 3.73 -18.95 -7.22
C VAL A 5 5.18 -18.57 -6.93
N PRO A 6 6.03 -18.41 -7.95
CA PRO A 6 7.39 -17.93 -7.71
C PRO A 6 7.27 -16.57 -7.03
N VAL A 7 7.97 -16.41 -5.90
CA VAL A 7 8.19 -15.07 -5.33
C VAL A 7 8.69 -14.20 -6.47
N GLN A 8 8.14 -12.99 -6.64
CA GLN A 8 8.62 -12.07 -7.66
C GLN A 8 10.13 -11.86 -7.46
N THR A 9 10.95 -12.59 -8.22
CA THR A 9 12.42 -12.58 -8.16
C THR A 9 12.99 -11.46 -9.02
N ARG A 10 12.18 -10.89 -9.93
CA ARG A 10 12.53 -9.68 -10.64
C ARG A 10 12.27 -8.49 -9.72
N MET A 11 13.34 -7.88 -9.21
CA MET A 11 13.28 -6.49 -8.74
C MET A 11 12.86 -5.62 -9.91
N LEU A 12 11.56 -5.41 -10.07
CA LEU A 12 11.05 -4.27 -10.81
C LEU A 12 11.38 -3.05 -9.96
N VAL A 13 12.52 -2.43 -10.25
CA VAL A 13 12.86 -1.15 -9.62
C VAL A 13 11.90 -0.12 -10.20
N ASP A 14 10.85 0.17 -9.45
CA ASP A 14 9.93 1.26 -9.78
C ASP A 14 10.75 2.57 -9.90
N PRO A 15 10.71 3.28 -11.04
CA PRO A 15 11.36 4.58 -11.19
C PRO A 15 10.99 5.57 -10.08
N ALA A 16 9.74 5.52 -9.58
CA ALA A 16 9.29 6.34 -8.47
C ALA A 16 10.04 6.01 -7.16
N LEU A 17 10.33 4.72 -6.91
CA LEU A 17 11.14 4.31 -5.77
C LEU A 17 12.60 4.77 -5.92
N THR A 18 13.16 4.72 -7.13
CA THR A 18 14.50 5.26 -7.40
C THR A 18 14.57 6.76 -7.17
N ALA A 19 13.54 7.51 -7.58
CA ALA A 19 13.46 8.94 -7.35
C ALA A 19 13.32 9.24 -5.85
N LEU A 20 12.45 8.51 -5.13
CA LEU A 20 12.25 8.68 -3.70
C LEU A 20 13.53 8.47 -2.89
N ARG A 21 14.34 7.46 -3.25
CA ARG A 21 15.64 7.17 -2.60
C ARG A 21 16.65 8.33 -2.65
N LYS A 22 16.46 9.28 -3.56
CA LYS A 22 17.33 10.46 -3.71
C LYS A 22 16.81 11.68 -2.96
N ARG A 23 15.62 11.63 -2.37
CA ARG A 23 15.00 12.73 -1.63
C ARG A 23 15.30 12.63 -0.13
N SER A 24 15.24 13.76 0.57
CA SER A 24 15.41 13.85 2.03
C SER A 24 14.49 14.92 2.63
N GLY A 25 14.26 14.85 3.94
CA GLY A 25 13.45 15.82 4.67
C GLY A 25 12.04 16.00 4.08
N PRO A 26 11.53 17.24 3.99
CA PRO A 26 10.17 17.50 3.46
C PRO A 26 9.91 16.96 2.05
N ALA A 27 10.93 16.95 1.18
CA ALA A 27 10.81 16.40 -0.16
C ALA A 27 10.65 14.87 -0.16
N PHE A 28 11.29 14.19 0.80
CA PHE A 28 11.08 12.76 1.03
C PHE A 28 9.66 12.50 1.56
N ASP A 29 9.21 13.27 2.55
CA ASP A 29 7.88 13.13 3.14
C ASP A 29 6.77 13.24 2.09
N ALA A 30 6.85 14.25 1.21
CA ALA A 30 5.90 14.42 0.10
C ALA A 30 5.96 13.24 -0.89
N GLY A 31 7.16 12.83 -1.31
CA GLY A 31 7.32 11.71 -2.24
C GLY A 31 6.88 10.35 -1.66
N TYR A 32 7.05 10.15 -0.35
CA TYR A 32 6.58 8.95 0.34
C TYR A 32 5.05 8.91 0.37
N LEU A 33 4.38 10.03 0.63
CA LEU A 33 2.91 10.12 0.54
C LEU A 33 2.37 9.93 -0.88
N GLU A 34 3.10 10.36 -1.91
CA GLU A 34 2.73 10.11 -3.30
C GLU A 34 2.76 8.60 -3.62
N LEU A 35 3.81 7.90 -3.17
CA LEU A 35 4.02 6.49 -3.47
C LEU A 35 3.21 5.53 -2.58
N ALA A 36 3.14 5.83 -1.28
CA ALA A 36 2.64 4.93 -0.24
C ALA A 36 1.62 5.60 0.71
N GLY A 37 1.05 6.75 0.32
CA GLY A 37 0.07 7.47 1.13
C GLY A 37 -1.38 6.98 0.95
N PRO A 38 -2.37 7.85 1.25
CA PRO A 38 -3.78 7.46 1.27
C PRO A 38 -4.27 6.78 -0.02
N ARG A 39 -3.85 7.28 -1.20
CA ARG A 39 -4.28 6.71 -2.49
C ARG A 39 -3.83 5.27 -2.68
N ALA A 40 -2.59 4.94 -2.27
CA ALA A 40 -2.05 3.59 -2.37
C ALA A 40 -2.82 2.61 -1.45
N HIS A 41 -3.09 3.03 -0.21
CA HIS A 41 -3.88 2.22 0.72
C HIS A 41 -5.34 2.05 0.29
N GLU A 42 -5.97 3.09 -0.26
CA GLU A 42 -7.32 2.98 -0.83
C GLU A 42 -7.36 2.00 -2.02
N ALA A 43 -6.34 2.01 -2.87
CA ALA A 43 -6.21 1.04 -3.96
C ALA A 43 -6.06 -0.39 -3.44
N ALA A 44 -5.20 -0.60 -2.44
CA ALA A 44 -5.04 -1.91 -1.80
C ALA A 44 -6.35 -2.41 -1.17
N ILE A 45 -7.06 -1.55 -0.42
CA ILE A 45 -8.35 -1.90 0.17
C ILE A 45 -9.34 -2.35 -0.91
N ARG A 46 -9.43 -1.64 -2.05
CA ARG A 46 -10.34 -2.05 -3.14
C ARG A 46 -10.01 -3.45 -3.68
N VAL A 47 -8.73 -3.77 -3.88
CA VAL A 47 -8.32 -5.10 -4.34
C VAL A 47 -8.67 -6.18 -3.31
N TYR A 48 -8.40 -5.92 -2.03
CA TYR A 48 -8.67 -6.87 -0.96
C TYR A 48 -10.17 -7.06 -0.72
N GLU A 49 -10.98 -5.99 -0.78
CA GLU A 49 -12.43 -6.10 -0.66
C GLU A 49 -13.04 -6.86 -1.85
N ALA A 50 -12.55 -6.63 -3.06
CA ALA A 50 -12.96 -7.40 -4.23
C ALA A 50 -12.61 -8.88 -4.10
N GLU A 51 -11.38 -9.22 -3.67
CA GLU A 51 -10.99 -10.62 -3.45
C GLU A 51 -11.79 -11.26 -2.32
N ALA A 52 -12.04 -10.55 -1.21
CA ALA A 52 -12.82 -11.07 -0.09
C ALA A 52 -14.26 -11.45 -0.52
N ARG A 53 -14.90 -10.60 -1.33
CA ARG A 53 -16.28 -10.82 -1.81
C ARG A 53 -16.34 -11.83 -2.95
N ASP A 54 -15.55 -11.59 -3.99
CA ASP A 54 -15.75 -12.15 -5.34
C ASP A 54 -14.65 -13.14 -5.73
N GLY A 55 -13.63 -13.35 -4.87
CA GLY A 55 -12.53 -14.26 -5.10
C GLY A 55 -12.98 -15.72 -5.25
N ARG A 56 -12.22 -16.50 -6.03
CA ARG A 56 -12.53 -17.93 -6.29
C ARG A 56 -11.74 -18.87 -5.39
N ASP A 57 -10.58 -18.44 -4.93
CA ASP A 57 -9.69 -19.24 -4.11
C ASP A 57 -9.98 -19.00 -2.62
N SER A 58 -10.41 -20.03 -1.90
CA SER A 58 -10.83 -19.93 -0.50
C SER A 58 -9.73 -19.39 0.43
N GLN A 59 -8.46 -19.72 0.18
CA GLN A 59 -7.35 -19.22 0.98
C GLN A 59 -7.07 -17.74 0.69
N LEU A 60 -7.18 -17.30 -0.57
CA LEU A 60 -7.00 -15.87 -0.91
C LEU A 60 -8.16 -15.03 -0.36
N ARG A 61 -9.40 -15.49 -0.47
CA ARG A 61 -10.56 -14.83 0.13
C ARG A 61 -10.42 -14.67 1.65
N ALA A 62 -10.00 -15.73 2.34
CA ALA A 62 -9.80 -15.71 3.79
C ALA A 62 -8.70 -14.72 4.19
N PHE A 63 -7.56 -14.75 3.48
CA PHE A 63 -6.47 -13.81 3.68
C PHE A 63 -6.90 -12.36 3.40
N ALA A 64 -7.65 -12.13 2.32
CA ALA A 64 -8.13 -10.81 1.98
C ALA A 64 -9.06 -10.27 3.07
N THR A 65 -10.04 -11.09 3.49
CA THR A 65 -11.00 -10.76 4.55
C THR A 65 -10.31 -10.40 5.87
N SER A 66 -9.31 -11.18 6.30
CA SER A 66 -8.60 -10.92 7.56
C SER A 66 -7.66 -9.71 7.51
N THR A 67 -7.26 -9.28 6.31
CA THR A 67 -6.30 -8.19 6.12
C THR A 67 -6.97 -6.82 5.96
N VAL A 68 -8.22 -6.76 5.47
CA VAL A 68 -8.96 -5.50 5.27
C VAL A 68 -8.95 -4.58 6.52
N PRO A 69 -9.16 -5.06 7.75
CA PRO A 69 -9.11 -4.20 8.95
C PRO A 69 -7.75 -3.51 9.13
N ALA A 70 -6.64 -4.21 8.90
CA ALA A 70 -5.30 -3.65 9.00
C ALA A 70 -5.06 -2.59 7.91
N LEU A 71 -5.49 -2.85 6.67
CA LEU A 71 -5.38 -1.86 5.58
C LEU A 71 -6.18 -0.58 5.86
N ARG A 72 -7.37 -0.70 6.49
CA ARG A 72 -8.16 0.46 6.93
C ARG A 72 -7.44 1.25 8.02
N ALA A 73 -6.80 0.57 8.98
CA ALA A 73 -5.98 1.22 10.00
C ALA A 73 -4.77 1.97 9.36
N HIS A 74 -4.10 1.35 8.40
CA HIS A 74 -3.01 1.99 7.65
C HIS A 74 -3.48 3.21 6.86
N LEU A 75 -4.65 3.14 6.20
CA LEU A 75 -5.25 4.29 5.53
C LEU A 75 -5.52 5.44 6.51
N ALA A 76 -6.05 5.15 7.70
CA ALA A 76 -6.28 6.16 8.72
C ALA A 76 -4.97 6.85 9.15
N ALA A 77 -3.91 6.06 9.38
CA ALA A 77 -2.57 6.58 9.69
C ALA A 77 -2.00 7.43 8.55
N ALA A 78 -2.10 6.98 7.30
CA ALA A 78 -1.62 7.72 6.13
C ALA A 78 -2.37 9.05 5.94
N ARG A 79 -3.69 9.09 6.20
CA ARG A 79 -4.47 10.33 6.18
C ARG A 79 -4.05 11.28 7.30
N GLN A 80 -3.73 10.77 8.49
CA GLN A 80 -3.19 11.59 9.58
C GLN A 80 -1.82 12.18 9.22
N LEU A 81 -0.93 11.37 8.64
CA LEU A 81 0.39 11.81 8.19
C LEU A 81 0.28 12.90 7.11
N ALA A 82 -0.59 12.71 6.11
CA ALA A 82 -0.85 13.70 5.07
C ALA A 82 -1.31 15.06 5.62
N ARG A 83 -2.17 15.05 6.64
CA ARG A 83 -2.59 16.30 7.31
C ARG A 83 -1.44 16.98 8.04
N LYS A 84 -0.58 16.21 8.73
CA LYS A 84 0.58 16.76 9.46
C LYS A 84 1.56 17.44 8.49
N ILE A 85 1.92 16.76 7.41
CA ILE A 85 2.83 17.31 6.39
C ILE A 85 2.23 18.55 5.72
N GLY A 86 0.95 18.50 5.32
CA GLY A 86 0.27 19.65 4.72
C GLY A 86 0.04 20.83 5.66
N ALA A 87 0.09 20.62 6.98
CA ALA A 87 0.04 21.69 7.99
C ALA A 87 1.42 22.27 8.35
N THR A 88 2.51 21.61 7.92
CA THR A 88 3.89 22.00 8.22
C THR A 88 4.54 22.79 7.07
N HIS A 89 3.83 22.90 5.93
CA HIS A 89 4.21 23.68 4.75
C HIS A 89 3.28 24.88 4.62
#